data_AF-A0A815CDQ8-F1
#
_entry.id   AF-A0A815CDQ8-F1
#
_cell.length_a   1.000
_cell.length_b   1.000
_cell.length_c   1.000
_cell.angle_alpha   90.00
_cell.angle_beta   90.00
_cell.angle_gamma   90.00
#
_symmetry.space_group_name_H-M   'P 1'
#
loop_
_entity.id
_entity.type
_entity.pdbx_description
1 polymer ?
#
loop_
_entity_poly.entity_id
_entity_poly.type
_entity_poly.pdbx_seq_one_letter_code
_entity_poly.pdbx_strand_id
1 'polypeptide(L)'
;MGCVCGMFGHYTEADIETEIANFTPRLPVAELMNGGIIKLQGANGFFNPNSLLDSTWLKGKMTPEEYYQAIDYINKCTGKSQVGLSKVFSVSERPMRAQLRSQAGLAAVEEINKQYPTVRFTYQQTAQDMQINTSYSTDPAMRFAQQRGNTIAHPAVLYVWSGQDVSVSNAADFVAVVDFNESSSTYGQILKIVSLVSNSSNGIEQTRNEPHHSAISSDGTYYISGGLLSFLSKQKEIFVWRVPQNVQDGPQFLYAMDIPGACPDEFLAIGGAKFLLTMMCNESGVSPGNMQRIDAESANATSFLNNASTFVNFNPHGFTRLNDKSLFMADYIQPVTLFGNDSSRILFRSTVRYFSADGNLERTFQFNVSTESRETSGVGQGIGFMDVKSIPNDPYGRAYSCGTNDNILYLIGPSIAEPLPVFDISAVNNYVKRISAGLISISSDGMRLLMTFQMRFIILFNITQPEHPEILNLFDFCYDQALDSVPILNPDTNETTTFRQYCANNDNITGSHVILHPNGENRFLVVNYFLKLGLAQFAGTRSVHVFKLNEQLTNFTYEFRFNPNFQFNYTSQQQRSTFHSLKAYPHHVQYLQLKN
;
A
#
# COMPACT_ATOMS: atom_id res chain seq x y z
N MET A 1 42.06 4.60 -12.68
CA MET A 1 41.27 4.13 -13.84
C MET A 1 41.56 2.65 -14.05
N GLY A 2 40.82 1.76 -13.39
CA GLY A 2 40.87 0.32 -13.67
C GLY A 2 40.00 0.02 -14.89
N CYS A 3 40.59 -0.54 -15.94
CA CYS A 3 39.92 -0.79 -17.21
C CYS A 3 38.86 -1.90 -17.06
N VAL A 4 37.60 -1.60 -17.36
CA VAL A 4 36.48 -2.55 -17.33
C VAL A 4 36.53 -3.43 -18.60
N CYS A 5 37.54 -4.30 -18.70
CA CYS A 5 37.75 -5.18 -19.86
C CYS A 5 36.93 -6.49 -19.82
N GLY A 6 36.03 -6.68 -18.85
CA GLY A 6 35.28 -7.94 -18.67
C GLY A 6 33.83 -7.94 -19.16
N MET A 7 33.26 -6.80 -19.54
CA MET A 7 31.81 -6.72 -19.83
C MET A 7 31.43 -7.17 -21.23
N PHE A 8 32.32 -7.12 -22.22
CA PHE A 8 32.02 -7.52 -23.60
C PHE A 8 32.55 -8.92 -23.88
N GLY A 9 31.67 -9.93 -23.85
CA GLY A 9 32.01 -11.32 -24.11
C GLY A 9 30.78 -12.23 -24.10
N HIS A 10 30.97 -13.51 -24.39
CA HIS A 10 29.92 -14.53 -24.26
C HIS A 10 30.12 -15.30 -22.95
N TYR A 11 29.04 -15.82 -22.37
CA TYR A 11 29.13 -16.71 -21.21
C TYR A 11 29.95 -17.95 -21.56
N THR A 12 31.02 -18.18 -20.80
CA THR A 12 31.75 -19.46 -20.78
C THR A 12 31.20 -20.36 -19.66
N GLU A 13 31.55 -21.64 -19.65
CA GLU A 13 31.19 -22.53 -18.53
C GLU A 13 31.75 -22.00 -17.19
N ALA A 14 32.99 -21.50 -17.18
CA ALA A 14 33.62 -20.94 -15.98
C ALA A 14 32.89 -19.69 -15.45
N ASP A 15 32.32 -18.86 -16.34
CA ASP A 15 31.52 -17.70 -15.94
C ASP A 15 30.23 -18.14 -15.23
N ILE A 16 29.57 -19.17 -15.75
CA ILE A 16 28.34 -19.71 -15.17
C ILE A 16 28.63 -20.35 -13.81
N GLU A 17 29.70 -21.13 -13.68
CA GLU A 17 30.09 -21.71 -12.40
C GLU A 17 30.38 -20.62 -11.35
N THR A 18 31.06 -19.55 -11.77
CA THR A 18 31.32 -18.38 -10.92
C THR A 18 30.03 -17.66 -10.53
N GLU A 19 29.09 -17.48 -11.46
CA GLU A 19 27.79 -16.86 -11.19
C GLU A 19 26.98 -17.68 -10.18
N ILE A 20 26.89 -19.00 -10.37
CA ILE A 20 26.20 -19.92 -9.47
C ILE A 20 26.81 -19.85 -8.06
N ALA A 21 28.13 -19.95 -7.94
CA ALA A 21 28.82 -19.94 -6.66
C ALA A 21 28.62 -18.63 -5.88
N ASN A 22 28.59 -17.49 -6.59
CA ASN A 22 28.43 -16.18 -5.96
C ASN A 22 26.97 -15.85 -5.62
N PHE A 23 26.03 -16.30 -6.46
CA PHE A 23 24.63 -15.89 -6.40
C PHE A 23 23.78 -16.81 -5.53
N THR A 24 23.93 -18.13 -5.68
CA THR A 24 23.01 -19.09 -5.03
C THR A 24 23.01 -19.06 -3.50
N PRO A 25 24.12 -18.77 -2.78
CA PRO A 25 24.07 -18.67 -1.31
C PRO A 25 23.24 -17.49 -0.79
N ARG A 26 22.94 -16.50 -1.64
CA ARG A 26 22.15 -15.30 -1.30
C ARG A 26 20.67 -15.45 -1.59
N LEU A 27 20.26 -16.57 -2.20
CA LEU A 27 18.87 -16.83 -2.53
C LEU A 27 18.09 -17.32 -1.31
N PRO A 28 16.76 -17.09 -1.28
CA PRO A 28 15.92 -17.42 -0.13
C PRO A 28 16.05 -18.88 0.33
N VAL A 29 15.82 -19.08 1.62
CA VAL A 29 15.70 -20.41 2.22
C VAL A 29 14.37 -21.06 1.83
N ALA A 30 14.29 -22.40 1.91
CA ALA A 30 13.12 -23.13 1.48
C ALA A 30 11.98 -22.86 2.47
N GLU A 31 10.77 -23.02 1.99
CA GLU A 31 9.56 -22.86 2.81
C GLU A 31 8.84 -24.20 2.90
N LEU A 32 8.38 -24.54 4.09
CA LEU A 32 7.49 -25.68 4.27
C LEU A 32 6.07 -25.28 3.91
N MET A 33 5.49 -25.96 2.94
CA MET A 33 4.08 -25.82 2.57
C MET A 33 3.23 -26.93 3.19
N ASN A 34 1.93 -26.68 3.29
CA ASN A 34 0.96 -27.68 3.71
C ASN A 34 1.05 -28.94 2.84
N GLY A 35 0.91 -30.12 3.47
CA GLY A 35 0.97 -31.41 2.78
C GLY A 35 2.38 -31.97 2.59
N GLY A 36 3.39 -31.42 3.26
CA GLY A 36 4.76 -31.94 3.23
C GLY A 36 5.51 -31.62 1.94
N ILE A 37 5.12 -30.54 1.26
CA ILE A 37 5.79 -30.01 0.07
C ILE A 37 6.83 -28.99 0.55
N ILE A 38 8.07 -29.13 0.11
CA ILE A 38 9.13 -28.15 0.33
C ILE A 38 9.21 -27.27 -0.92
N LYS A 39 8.98 -25.97 -0.75
CA LYS A 39 9.09 -25.01 -1.85
C LYS A 39 10.45 -24.33 -1.80
N LEU A 40 11.20 -24.46 -2.88
CA LEU A 40 12.43 -23.69 -3.09
C LEU A 40 12.07 -22.45 -3.89
N GLN A 41 12.25 -21.27 -3.29
CA GLN A 41 12.18 -20.03 -4.02
C GLN A 41 13.55 -19.74 -4.66
N GLY A 42 13.53 -19.41 -5.94
CA GLY A 42 14.73 -19.17 -6.74
C GLY A 42 14.64 -17.83 -7.48
N ALA A 43 15.74 -17.42 -8.09
CA ALA A 43 15.76 -16.26 -8.99
C ALA A 43 16.55 -16.61 -10.25
N ASN A 44 16.05 -16.17 -11.41
CA ASN A 44 16.66 -16.45 -12.72
C ASN A 44 16.90 -17.95 -13.00
N GLY A 45 16.05 -18.83 -12.47
CA GLY A 45 16.15 -20.29 -12.61
C GLY A 45 17.22 -20.96 -11.72
N PHE A 46 17.83 -20.21 -10.80
CA PHE A 46 18.75 -20.74 -9.80
C PHE A 46 18.08 -20.84 -8.42
N PHE A 47 18.52 -21.81 -7.62
CA PHE A 47 18.04 -22.06 -6.26
C PHE A 47 19.22 -22.16 -5.30
N ASN A 48 19.01 -21.84 -4.02
CA ASN A 48 20.03 -22.06 -3.00
C ASN A 48 20.16 -23.59 -2.72
N PRO A 49 21.31 -24.23 -2.96
CA PRO A 49 21.46 -25.65 -2.66
C PRO A 49 21.45 -25.91 -1.14
N ASN A 50 21.88 -24.96 -0.31
CA ASN A 50 21.95 -25.11 1.14
C ASN A 50 20.60 -24.86 1.86
N SER A 51 19.51 -24.79 1.09
CA SER A 51 18.20 -24.31 1.52
C SER A 51 17.37 -25.33 2.31
N LEU A 52 17.97 -26.45 2.73
CA LEU A 52 17.27 -27.52 3.43
C LEU A 52 16.91 -27.10 4.86
N LEU A 53 15.62 -26.84 5.12
CA LEU A 53 15.13 -26.42 6.45
C LEU A 53 15.42 -27.43 7.56
N ASP A 54 15.22 -28.73 7.28
CA ASP A 54 15.48 -29.82 8.21
C ASP A 54 15.75 -31.12 7.43
N SER A 55 16.89 -31.75 7.70
CA SER A 55 17.32 -33.00 7.07
C SER A 55 16.41 -34.20 7.35
N THR A 56 15.61 -34.17 8.42
CA THR A 56 14.69 -35.27 8.78
C THR A 56 13.63 -35.53 7.72
N TRP A 57 13.30 -34.54 6.89
CA TRP A 57 12.34 -34.64 5.77
C TRP A 57 12.81 -35.58 4.66
N LEU A 58 14.11 -35.70 4.49
CA LEU A 58 14.71 -36.56 3.49
C LEU A 58 14.86 -38.01 4.00
N LYS A 59 14.67 -38.25 5.31
CA LYS A 59 14.91 -39.55 5.94
C LYS A 59 14.15 -40.67 5.22
N GLY A 60 14.92 -41.64 4.71
CA GLY A 60 14.39 -42.81 3.98
C GLY A 60 13.96 -42.52 2.53
N LYS A 61 14.16 -41.30 2.03
CA LYS A 61 13.85 -40.90 0.66
C LYS A 61 15.10 -40.49 -0.14
N MET A 62 16.00 -39.74 0.50
CA MET A 62 17.22 -39.18 -0.08
C MET A 62 18.18 -38.77 1.06
N THR A 63 19.48 -38.69 0.82
CA THR A 63 20.46 -38.10 1.75
C THR A 63 20.56 -36.58 1.56
N PRO A 64 20.94 -35.80 2.58
CA PRO A 64 21.20 -34.36 2.39
C PRO A 64 22.19 -34.07 1.25
N GLU A 65 23.23 -34.88 1.11
CA GLU A 65 24.23 -34.76 0.04
C GLU A 65 23.62 -34.97 -1.35
N GLU A 66 22.77 -35.99 -1.53
CA GLU A 66 22.04 -36.22 -2.78
C GLU A 66 21.08 -35.08 -3.10
N TYR A 67 20.45 -34.48 -2.09
CA TYR A 67 19.61 -33.30 -2.26
C TYR A 67 20.42 -32.09 -2.75
N TYR A 68 21.58 -31.81 -2.12
CA TYR A 68 22.46 -30.73 -2.54
C TYR A 68 22.96 -30.94 -3.98
N GLN A 69 23.32 -32.17 -4.32
CA GLN A 69 23.72 -32.54 -5.67
C GLN A 69 22.57 -32.38 -6.69
N ALA A 70 21.34 -32.71 -6.31
CA ALA A 70 20.16 -32.51 -7.16
C ALA A 70 19.91 -31.03 -7.46
N ILE A 71 19.95 -30.16 -6.44
CA ILE A 71 19.76 -28.71 -6.65
C ILE A 71 20.92 -28.09 -7.44
N ASP A 72 22.16 -28.49 -7.14
CA ASP A 72 23.34 -28.05 -7.88
C ASP A 72 23.28 -28.50 -9.36
N TYR A 73 22.80 -29.71 -9.63
CA TYR A 73 22.59 -30.21 -10.99
C TYR A 73 21.56 -29.36 -11.75
N ILE A 74 20.42 -29.03 -11.14
CA ILE A 74 19.41 -28.13 -11.75
C ILE A 74 20.05 -26.78 -12.07
N ASN A 75 20.75 -26.17 -11.11
CA ASN A 75 21.42 -24.89 -11.31
C ASN A 75 22.43 -24.93 -12.45
N LYS A 76 23.24 -25.99 -12.54
CA LYS A 76 24.22 -26.18 -13.62
C LYS A 76 23.55 -26.34 -14.98
N CYS A 77 22.49 -27.13 -15.09
CA CYS A 77 21.74 -27.28 -16.34
C CYS A 77 21.11 -25.95 -16.78
N THR A 78 20.44 -25.25 -15.86
CA THR A 78 19.87 -23.91 -16.10
C THR A 78 20.96 -22.93 -16.56
N GLY A 79 22.10 -22.88 -15.87
CA GLY A 79 23.21 -21.99 -16.21
C GLY A 79 23.85 -22.33 -17.56
N LYS A 80 24.08 -23.61 -17.85
CA LYS A 80 24.67 -24.07 -19.11
C LYS A 80 23.83 -23.70 -20.33
N SER A 81 22.51 -23.54 -20.18
CA SER A 81 21.64 -23.04 -21.25
C SER A 81 22.03 -21.64 -21.76
N GLN A 82 22.86 -20.91 -21.02
CA GLN A 82 23.30 -19.56 -21.35
C GLN A 82 24.71 -19.51 -21.96
N VAL A 83 25.46 -20.63 -21.96
CA VAL A 83 26.82 -20.68 -22.50
C VAL A 83 26.80 -20.36 -24.00
N GLY A 84 27.73 -19.52 -24.43
CA GLY A 84 27.79 -19.02 -25.81
C GLY A 84 26.84 -17.87 -26.11
N LEU A 85 25.94 -17.49 -25.18
CA LEU A 85 25.13 -16.28 -25.33
C LEU A 85 25.91 -15.04 -24.83
N SER A 86 25.65 -13.88 -25.42
CA SER A 86 26.30 -12.63 -25.01
C SER A 86 26.03 -12.31 -23.53
N LYS A 87 27.05 -11.83 -22.81
CA LYS A 87 26.94 -11.30 -21.43
C LYS A 87 26.20 -9.96 -21.40
N VAL A 88 26.28 -9.19 -22.49
CA VAL A 88 25.49 -7.98 -22.72
C VAL A 88 24.37 -8.31 -23.68
N PHE A 89 23.14 -8.33 -23.18
CA PHE A 89 21.98 -8.67 -23.98
C PHE A 89 20.89 -7.63 -23.82
N SER A 90 20.15 -7.46 -24.90
CA SER A 90 19.04 -6.53 -24.97
C SER A 90 17.85 -7.02 -24.14
N VAL A 91 16.98 -6.08 -23.81
CA VAL A 91 15.71 -6.35 -23.13
C VAL A 91 14.84 -7.36 -23.92
N SER A 92 14.89 -7.35 -25.25
CA SER A 92 14.13 -8.27 -26.10
C SER A 92 14.65 -9.71 -26.06
N GLU A 93 15.89 -9.95 -25.64
CA GLU A 93 16.44 -11.31 -25.47
C GLU A 93 16.04 -11.94 -24.12
N ARG A 94 15.50 -11.16 -23.18
CA ARG A 94 15.14 -11.64 -21.83
C ARG A 94 14.09 -12.76 -21.85
N PRO A 95 12.97 -12.67 -22.59
CA PRO A 95 11.99 -13.75 -22.62
C PRO A 95 12.55 -15.06 -23.18
N MET A 96 13.32 -14.99 -24.27
CA MET A 96 13.98 -16.15 -24.86
C MET A 96 14.96 -16.80 -23.87
N ARG A 97 15.78 -15.99 -23.17
CA ARG A 97 16.73 -16.53 -22.18
C ARG A 97 16.03 -17.13 -20.98
N ALA A 98 14.97 -16.50 -20.48
CA ALA A 98 14.13 -17.05 -19.43
C ALA A 98 13.49 -18.38 -19.85
N GLN A 99 13.03 -18.47 -21.10
CA GLN A 99 12.50 -19.71 -21.68
C GLN A 99 13.57 -20.81 -21.79
N LEU A 100 14.78 -20.49 -22.25
CA LEU A 100 15.90 -21.45 -22.32
C LEU A 100 16.25 -22.01 -20.94
N ARG A 101 16.33 -21.13 -19.93
CA ARG A 101 16.57 -21.53 -18.53
C ARG A 101 15.46 -22.43 -18.00
N SER A 102 14.21 -22.07 -18.28
CA SER A 102 13.04 -22.83 -17.85
C SER A 102 12.99 -24.22 -18.46
N GLN A 103 13.23 -24.33 -19.78
CA GLN A 103 13.31 -25.61 -20.47
C GLN A 103 14.44 -26.49 -19.94
N ALA A 104 15.62 -25.91 -19.68
CA ALA A 104 16.74 -26.62 -19.10
C ALA A 104 16.46 -27.10 -17.66
N GLY A 105 15.83 -26.26 -16.83
CA GLY A 105 15.44 -26.61 -15.47
C GLY A 105 14.37 -27.72 -15.42
N LEU A 106 13.38 -27.66 -16.31
CA LEU A 106 12.36 -28.71 -16.47
C LEU A 106 13.00 -30.05 -16.86
N ALA A 107 13.88 -30.04 -17.88
CA ALA A 107 14.57 -31.24 -18.32
C ALA A 107 15.49 -31.83 -17.22
N ALA A 108 16.17 -30.97 -16.44
CA ALA A 108 16.97 -31.41 -15.31
C ALA A 108 16.13 -32.07 -14.21
N VAL A 109 14.96 -31.52 -13.91
CA VAL A 109 14.01 -32.10 -12.95
C VAL A 109 13.46 -33.44 -13.43
N GLU A 110 13.16 -33.58 -14.72
CA GLU A 110 12.74 -34.87 -15.29
C GLU A 110 13.81 -35.95 -15.11
N GLU A 111 15.09 -35.61 -15.26
CA GLU A 111 16.19 -36.56 -15.06
C GLU A 111 16.39 -36.92 -13.59
N ILE A 112 16.35 -35.94 -12.69
CA ILE A 112 16.43 -36.16 -11.23
C ILE A 112 15.28 -37.07 -10.77
N ASN A 113 14.07 -36.87 -11.28
CA ASN A 113 12.92 -37.70 -10.93
C ASN A 113 13.08 -39.18 -11.37
N LYS A 114 13.88 -39.48 -12.39
CA LYS A 114 14.23 -40.87 -12.75
C LYS A 114 15.23 -41.46 -11.77
N GLN A 115 16.16 -40.65 -11.28
CA GLN A 115 17.20 -41.07 -10.34
C GLN A 115 16.65 -41.30 -8.92
N TYR A 116 15.66 -40.52 -8.49
CA TYR A 116 15.12 -40.54 -7.13
C TYR A 116 13.60 -40.77 -7.11
N PRO A 117 13.11 -41.98 -7.40
CA PRO A 117 11.66 -42.25 -7.56
C PRO A 117 10.83 -42.07 -6.28
N THR A 118 11.48 -41.99 -5.12
CA THR A 118 10.88 -41.78 -3.79
C THR A 118 10.64 -40.30 -3.47
N VAL A 119 11.17 -39.38 -4.26
CA VAL A 119 11.01 -37.91 -4.13
C VAL A 119 10.58 -37.33 -5.47
N ARG A 120 9.53 -36.53 -5.48
CA ARG A 120 9.09 -35.85 -6.69
C ARG A 120 9.51 -34.39 -6.68
N PHE A 121 10.38 -34.02 -7.59
CA PHE A 121 10.73 -32.65 -7.90
C PHE A 121 9.76 -32.09 -8.94
N THR A 122 9.34 -30.86 -8.74
CA THR A 122 8.54 -30.11 -9.72
C THR A 122 9.22 -28.77 -9.97
N TYR A 123 9.45 -28.44 -11.24
CA TYR A 123 9.96 -27.14 -11.65
C TYR A 123 8.79 -26.29 -12.13
N GLN A 124 8.59 -25.13 -11.52
CA GLN A 124 7.57 -24.18 -11.95
C GLN A 124 8.19 -22.81 -12.10
N GLN A 125 8.07 -22.23 -13.29
CA GLN A 125 8.36 -20.82 -13.50
C GLN A 125 7.08 -20.03 -13.25
N THR A 126 7.13 -19.03 -12.38
CA THR A 126 5.98 -18.16 -12.16
C THR A 126 5.93 -17.08 -13.24
N ALA A 127 4.75 -16.57 -13.57
CA ALA A 127 4.59 -15.50 -14.57
C ALA A 127 5.36 -14.21 -14.18
N GLN A 128 5.67 -14.02 -12.88
CA GLN A 128 6.54 -12.96 -12.38
C GLN A 128 7.98 -13.06 -12.92
N ASP A 129 8.50 -14.26 -13.21
CA ASP A 129 9.87 -14.45 -13.72
C ASP A 129 10.01 -14.27 -15.25
N MET A 130 8.90 -14.23 -15.99
CA MET A 130 8.90 -13.96 -17.44
C MET A 130 8.71 -12.47 -17.78
N GLN A 131 8.30 -11.65 -16.81
CA GLN A 131 8.04 -10.22 -17.01
C GLN A 131 9.16 -9.35 -16.43
N ILE A 132 10.37 -9.46 -16.99
CA ILE A 132 11.33 -8.35 -16.91
C ILE A 132 11.17 -7.47 -18.16
N ASN A 133 10.21 -6.54 -18.09
CA ASN A 133 10.07 -5.31 -18.88
C ASN A 133 10.54 -5.38 -20.34
N THR A 134 9.72 -5.85 -21.27
CA THR A 134 9.85 -5.51 -22.70
C THR A 134 8.95 -4.32 -23.04
N SER A 135 9.43 -3.11 -22.78
CA SER A 135 8.79 -1.89 -23.31
C SER A 135 9.79 -0.79 -23.63
N TYR A 136 10.79 -1.11 -24.44
CA TYR A 136 11.46 -0.12 -25.29
C TYR A 136 11.67 -0.74 -26.67
N SER A 137 10.68 -0.55 -27.56
CA SER A 137 10.88 -0.74 -29.00
C SER A 137 11.31 0.61 -29.58
N THR A 138 12.46 0.65 -30.25
CA THR A 138 13.03 1.82 -30.91
C THR A 138 12.65 1.92 -32.38
N ASP A 139 11.59 1.27 -32.84
CA ASP A 139 11.17 1.32 -34.25
C ASP A 139 9.99 2.28 -34.49
N PRO A 140 10.21 3.44 -35.17
CA PRO A 140 9.15 4.39 -35.49
C PRO A 140 8.11 3.85 -36.48
N ALA A 141 8.43 2.83 -37.28
CA ALA A 141 7.59 2.39 -38.40
C ALA A 141 6.37 1.54 -37.96
N MET A 142 6.44 0.88 -36.81
CA MET A 142 5.34 0.06 -36.29
C MET A 142 4.21 0.86 -35.60
N ARG A 143 4.36 2.18 -35.39
CA ARG A 143 3.32 3.01 -34.78
C ARG A 143 2.06 3.19 -35.63
N PHE A 144 2.12 2.97 -36.94
CA PHE A 144 0.98 3.26 -37.84
C PHE A 144 0.12 2.05 -38.20
N ALA A 145 0.59 0.81 -37.99
CA ALA A 145 -0.10 -0.39 -38.49
C ALA A 145 -1.07 -1.05 -37.48
N GLN A 146 -0.94 -0.77 -36.17
CA GLN A 146 -1.73 -1.41 -35.11
C GLN A 146 -2.90 -0.57 -34.56
N GLN A 147 -3.13 0.64 -35.07
CA GLN A 147 -4.17 1.56 -34.55
C GLN A 147 -5.57 1.39 -35.14
N ARG A 148 -5.88 0.28 -35.83
CA ARG A 148 -7.25 0.02 -36.33
C ARG A 148 -8.05 -1.02 -35.55
N GLY A 149 -7.58 -1.47 -34.38
CA GLY A 149 -8.35 -2.39 -33.55
C GLY A 149 -7.88 -2.60 -32.11
N ASN A 150 -7.17 -1.64 -31.49
CA ASN A 150 -6.54 -1.84 -30.18
C ASN A 150 -7.36 -1.22 -29.04
N THR A 151 -7.85 -2.08 -28.13
CA THR A 151 -8.10 -1.70 -26.73
C THR A 151 -6.78 -1.20 -26.13
N ILE A 152 -6.76 0.03 -25.62
CA ILE A 152 -5.60 0.56 -24.90
C ILE A 152 -5.50 -0.24 -23.59
N ALA A 153 -4.47 -1.09 -23.47
CA ALA A 153 -4.22 -1.81 -22.24
C ALA A 153 -3.75 -0.82 -21.16
N HIS A 154 -4.48 -0.73 -20.05
CA HIS A 154 -4.09 0.03 -18.86
C HIS A 154 -3.66 -0.94 -17.76
N PRO A 155 -2.43 -1.48 -17.82
CA PRO A 155 -1.98 -2.53 -16.91
C PRO A 155 -1.90 -2.07 -15.44
N ALA A 156 -1.85 -0.75 -15.18
CA ALA A 156 -1.75 -0.17 -13.85
C ALA A 156 -2.77 0.97 -13.68
N VAL A 157 -3.62 0.88 -12.66
CA VAL A 157 -4.68 1.86 -12.40
C VAL A 157 -4.80 2.15 -10.90
N LEU A 158 -5.41 3.29 -10.58
CA LEU A 158 -5.82 3.64 -9.23
C LEU A 158 -7.34 3.68 -9.14
N TYR A 159 -7.88 3.14 -8.06
CA TYR A 159 -9.25 3.34 -7.62
C TYR A 159 -9.24 4.36 -6.49
N VAL A 160 -9.94 5.48 -6.67
CA VAL A 160 -9.97 6.59 -5.72
C VAL A 160 -11.38 6.76 -5.17
N TRP A 161 -11.57 6.48 -3.87
CA TRP A 161 -12.83 6.74 -3.19
C TRP A 161 -12.98 8.22 -2.94
N SER A 162 -14.06 8.82 -3.43
CA SER A 162 -14.22 10.26 -3.43
C SER A 162 -15.62 10.70 -3.04
N GLY A 163 -15.71 11.71 -2.19
CA GLY A 163 -16.94 12.47 -1.97
C GLY A 163 -17.16 13.49 -3.08
N GLN A 164 -18.40 13.93 -3.24
CA GLN A 164 -18.72 15.06 -4.13
C GLN A 164 -19.46 16.17 -3.39
N ASP A 165 -19.19 17.42 -3.76
CA ASP A 165 -19.80 18.57 -3.11
C ASP A 165 -21.31 18.57 -3.33
N VAL A 166 -22.06 18.68 -2.25
CA VAL A 166 -23.53 18.63 -2.29
C VAL A 166 -24.17 19.80 -3.06
N SER A 167 -23.41 20.84 -3.39
CA SER A 167 -23.82 21.91 -4.32
C SER A 167 -23.83 21.48 -5.78
N VAL A 168 -23.20 20.36 -6.14
CA VAL A 168 -23.25 19.80 -7.49
C VAL A 168 -24.63 19.18 -7.74
N SER A 169 -25.23 19.48 -8.90
CA SER A 169 -26.49 18.86 -9.30
C SER A 169 -26.31 17.34 -9.44
N ASN A 170 -27.17 16.57 -8.79
CA ASN A 170 -27.08 15.11 -8.69
C ASN A 170 -25.74 14.63 -8.10
N ALA A 171 -25.20 15.37 -7.12
CA ALA A 171 -23.99 14.96 -6.40
C ALA A 171 -24.13 13.52 -5.89
N ALA A 172 -23.05 12.77 -6.03
CA ALA A 172 -22.89 11.44 -5.48
C ALA A 172 -21.43 11.20 -5.12
N ASP A 173 -21.19 10.54 -4.00
CA ASP A 173 -19.93 9.88 -3.69
C ASP A 173 -19.64 8.84 -4.79
N PHE A 174 -18.38 8.66 -5.16
CA PHE A 174 -18.02 7.90 -6.36
C PHE A 174 -16.63 7.26 -6.27
N VAL A 175 -16.41 6.25 -7.11
CA VAL A 175 -15.08 5.69 -7.38
C VAL A 175 -14.56 6.26 -8.69
N ALA A 176 -13.44 6.98 -8.64
CA ALA A 176 -12.70 7.36 -9.85
C ALA A 176 -11.65 6.28 -10.17
N VAL A 177 -11.51 5.98 -11.46
CA VAL A 177 -10.45 5.14 -11.98
C VAL A 177 -9.45 6.02 -12.70
N VAL A 178 -8.20 6.04 -12.23
CA VAL A 178 -7.14 6.91 -12.76
C VAL A 178 -6.06 6.05 -13.40
N ASP A 179 -5.59 6.46 -14.58
CA ASP A 179 -4.49 5.78 -15.26
C ASP A 179 -3.18 5.95 -14.48
N PHE A 180 -2.56 4.83 -14.11
CA PHE A 180 -1.29 4.81 -13.40
C PHE A 180 -0.16 4.16 -14.21
N ASN A 181 -0.41 3.80 -15.46
CA ASN A 181 0.61 3.27 -16.34
C ASN A 181 1.49 4.41 -16.87
N GLU A 182 2.76 4.48 -16.43
CA GLU A 182 3.68 5.57 -16.78
C GLU A 182 3.93 5.70 -18.29
N SER A 183 3.82 4.60 -19.05
CA SER A 183 4.00 4.61 -20.49
C SER A 183 2.73 5.01 -21.26
N SER A 184 1.61 5.18 -20.57
CA SER A 184 0.32 5.53 -21.19
C SER A 184 0.27 7.00 -21.59
N SER A 185 -0.31 7.30 -22.74
CA SER A 185 -0.61 8.68 -23.15
C SER A 185 -1.67 9.35 -22.26
N THR A 186 -2.40 8.55 -21.48
CA THR A 186 -3.40 9.04 -20.52
C THR A 186 -2.93 8.94 -19.07
N TYR A 187 -1.64 8.69 -18.83
CA TYR A 187 -1.07 8.65 -17.47
C TYR A 187 -1.51 9.86 -16.64
N GLY A 188 -2.02 9.61 -15.43
CA GLY A 188 -2.53 10.63 -14.52
C GLY A 188 -3.91 11.18 -14.84
N GLN A 189 -4.62 10.65 -15.84
CA GLN A 189 -5.98 11.10 -16.17
C GLN A 189 -7.03 10.20 -15.54
N ILE A 190 -8.15 10.80 -15.16
CA ILE A 190 -9.36 10.06 -14.78
C ILE A 190 -9.90 9.39 -16.04
N LEU A 191 -9.87 8.06 -16.05
CA LEU A 191 -10.41 7.20 -17.12
C LEU A 191 -11.92 7.03 -16.97
N LYS A 192 -12.38 6.87 -15.72
CA LYS A 192 -13.78 6.56 -15.42
C LYS A 192 -14.19 7.12 -14.07
N ILE A 193 -15.48 7.45 -13.96
CA ILE A 193 -16.14 7.81 -12.70
C ILE A 193 -17.37 6.92 -12.59
N VAL A 194 -17.55 6.27 -11.45
CA VAL A 194 -18.75 5.50 -11.15
C VAL A 194 -19.34 5.99 -9.83
N SER A 195 -20.50 6.62 -9.93
CA SER A 195 -21.26 7.12 -8.78
C SER A 195 -21.88 6.00 -7.97
N LEU A 196 -21.92 6.20 -6.65
CA LEU A 196 -22.74 5.41 -5.74
C LEU A 196 -24.20 5.61 -6.11
N VAL A 197 -24.92 4.50 -6.25
CA VAL A 197 -26.34 4.52 -6.59
C VAL A 197 -27.15 4.85 -5.34
N SER A 198 -28.12 5.76 -5.46
CA SER A 198 -29.12 5.95 -4.40
C SER A 198 -30.14 4.82 -4.43
N ASN A 199 -30.45 4.29 -3.25
CA ASN A 199 -31.58 3.42 -3.00
C ASN A 199 -32.05 3.64 -1.56
N SER A 200 -32.80 4.73 -1.36
CA SER A 200 -33.29 5.14 -0.03
C SER A 200 -34.17 4.09 0.64
N SER A 201 -34.92 3.28 -0.14
CA SER A 201 -35.69 2.16 0.39
C SER A 201 -34.81 1.07 1.04
N ASN A 202 -33.54 0.99 0.68
CA ASN A 202 -32.54 0.09 1.25
C ASN A 202 -31.50 0.82 2.13
N GLY A 203 -31.75 2.09 2.49
CA GLY A 203 -30.86 2.90 3.34
C GLY A 203 -29.55 3.32 2.66
N ILE A 204 -29.49 3.26 1.32
CA ILE A 204 -28.31 3.67 0.55
C ILE A 204 -28.51 5.11 0.09
N GLU A 205 -27.74 6.02 0.68
CA GLU A 205 -27.69 7.41 0.26
C GLU A 205 -26.42 7.65 -0.54
N GLN A 206 -26.56 8.39 -1.64
CA GLN A 206 -25.43 8.62 -2.54
C GLN A 206 -24.50 9.74 -2.07
N THR A 207 -24.81 10.47 -0.99
CA THR A 207 -23.95 11.57 -0.48
C THR A 207 -23.92 11.55 1.05
N ARG A 208 -22.98 12.30 1.61
CA ARG A 208 -22.80 12.51 3.06
C ARG A 208 -22.35 11.25 3.81
N ASN A 209 -21.86 10.25 3.08
CA ASN A 209 -21.25 9.08 3.68
C ASN A 209 -19.88 9.41 4.29
N GLU A 210 -19.21 10.43 3.78
CA GLU A 210 -17.77 10.65 3.96
C GLU A 210 -17.02 9.42 3.44
N PRO A 211 -16.70 9.40 2.14
CA PRO A 211 -15.86 8.37 1.56
C PRO A 211 -14.52 8.27 2.27
N HIS A 212 -14.28 7.32 3.17
CA HIS A 212 -13.09 7.40 4.03
C HIS A 212 -11.94 6.54 3.53
N HIS A 213 -11.93 5.26 3.88
CA HIS A 213 -10.88 4.29 3.52
C HIS A 213 -11.45 3.17 2.65
N SER A 214 -10.58 2.44 1.97
CA SER A 214 -10.97 1.39 1.03
C SER A 214 -9.88 0.35 0.82
N ALA A 215 -10.24 -0.82 0.29
CA ALA A 215 -9.30 -1.86 -0.08
C ALA A 215 -9.71 -2.57 -1.37
N ILE A 216 -8.71 -3.12 -2.08
CA ILE A 216 -8.93 -4.08 -3.18
C ILE A 216 -8.62 -5.48 -2.69
N SER A 217 -9.46 -6.45 -3.07
CA SER A 217 -9.26 -7.85 -2.73
C SER A 217 -7.95 -8.37 -3.35
N SER A 218 -7.31 -9.33 -2.67
CA SER A 218 -6.00 -9.86 -3.12
C SER A 218 -5.99 -10.48 -4.52
N ASP A 219 -7.16 -10.90 -5.02
CA ASP A 219 -7.34 -11.43 -6.38
C ASP A 219 -7.65 -10.34 -7.42
N GLY A 220 -7.89 -9.10 -6.99
CA GLY A 220 -8.23 -7.95 -7.83
C GLY A 220 -9.70 -7.89 -8.25
N THR A 221 -10.56 -8.73 -7.69
CA THR A 221 -11.96 -8.89 -8.14
C THR A 221 -12.93 -7.92 -7.49
N TYR A 222 -12.67 -7.49 -6.26
CA TYR A 222 -13.56 -6.67 -5.45
C TYR A 222 -12.87 -5.43 -4.93
N TYR A 223 -13.61 -4.33 -4.90
CA TYR A 223 -13.24 -3.09 -4.22
C TYR A 223 -14.27 -2.84 -3.13
N ILE A 224 -13.80 -2.64 -1.89
CA ILE A 224 -14.64 -2.36 -0.72
C ILE A 224 -14.27 -1.00 -0.16
N SER A 225 -15.26 -0.21 0.26
CA SER A 225 -15.06 1.13 0.78
C SER A 225 -16.00 1.46 1.93
N GLY A 226 -15.54 2.32 2.84
CA GLY A 226 -16.31 2.79 4.00
C GLY A 226 -16.85 4.21 3.83
N GLY A 227 -18.00 4.46 4.47
CA GLY A 227 -18.55 5.79 4.73
C GLY A 227 -18.40 6.14 6.21
N LEU A 228 -17.36 6.90 6.59
CA LEU A 228 -17.04 7.16 8.00
C LEU A 228 -18.18 7.83 8.76
N LEU A 229 -18.98 8.66 8.09
CA LEU A 229 -20.07 9.45 8.68
C LEU A 229 -21.47 8.93 8.35
N SER A 230 -21.58 7.83 7.59
CA SER A 230 -22.87 7.21 7.24
C SER A 230 -23.73 6.91 8.48
N PHE A 231 -23.11 6.52 9.60
CA PHE A 231 -23.80 6.24 10.87
C PHE A 231 -24.57 7.44 11.44
N LEU A 232 -24.09 8.68 11.25
CA LEU A 232 -24.76 9.89 11.74
C LEU A 232 -26.15 10.07 11.14
N SER A 233 -26.32 9.57 9.92
CA SER A 233 -27.57 9.63 9.17
C SER A 233 -28.26 8.26 9.07
N LYS A 234 -27.77 7.24 9.79
CA LYS A 234 -28.27 5.85 9.75
C LYS A 234 -28.31 5.29 8.33
N GLN A 235 -27.32 5.65 7.52
CA GLN A 235 -27.13 5.15 6.16
C GLN A 235 -26.28 3.89 6.18
N LYS A 236 -26.32 3.10 5.10
CA LYS A 236 -25.38 2.00 4.92
C LYS A 236 -23.94 2.49 4.94
N GLU A 237 -23.08 1.83 5.69
CA GLU A 237 -21.71 2.32 5.95
C GLU A 237 -20.64 1.64 5.08
N ILE A 238 -20.90 0.43 4.57
CA ILE A 238 -19.94 -0.35 3.77
C ILE A 238 -20.46 -0.53 2.34
N PHE A 239 -19.65 -0.24 1.34
CA PHE A 239 -19.99 -0.32 -0.08
C PHE A 239 -19.08 -1.32 -0.80
N VAL A 240 -19.68 -2.25 -1.55
CA VAL A 240 -18.95 -3.31 -2.26
C VAL A 240 -19.16 -3.19 -3.76
N TRP A 241 -18.05 -3.27 -4.49
CA TRP A 241 -17.98 -3.09 -5.93
C TRP A 241 -17.26 -4.26 -6.58
N ARG A 242 -17.70 -4.66 -7.77
CA ARG A 242 -16.97 -5.58 -8.66
C ARG A 242 -15.99 -4.79 -9.50
N VAL A 243 -14.73 -5.21 -9.51
CA VAL A 243 -13.72 -4.68 -10.41
C VAL A 243 -13.85 -5.38 -11.77
N PRO A 244 -14.02 -4.65 -12.89
CA PRO A 244 -14.13 -5.25 -14.22
C PRO A 244 -12.75 -5.70 -14.73
N GLN A 245 -12.74 -6.60 -15.71
CA GLN A 245 -11.52 -6.92 -16.46
C GLN A 245 -11.07 -5.74 -17.33
N ASN A 246 -12.02 -5.01 -17.91
CA ASN A 246 -11.75 -3.82 -18.70
C ASN A 246 -11.98 -2.56 -17.87
N VAL A 247 -10.90 -1.80 -17.64
CA VAL A 247 -10.92 -0.55 -16.86
C VAL A 247 -11.98 0.47 -17.35
N GLN A 248 -12.29 0.48 -18.65
CA GLN A 248 -13.21 1.44 -19.26
C GLN A 248 -14.67 1.22 -18.82
N ASP A 249 -14.99 0.00 -18.36
CA ASP A 249 -16.31 -0.32 -17.83
C ASP A 249 -16.52 0.33 -16.46
N GLY A 250 -15.43 0.53 -15.69
CA GLY A 250 -15.47 1.02 -14.33
C GLY A 250 -15.95 -0.02 -13.31
N PRO A 251 -15.69 0.17 -12.01
CA PRO A 251 -16.19 -0.73 -10.98
C PRO A 251 -17.72 -0.75 -10.98
N GLN A 252 -18.34 -1.92 -10.84
CA GLN A 252 -19.79 -2.07 -10.77
C GLN A 252 -20.22 -2.13 -9.30
N PHE A 253 -21.14 -1.25 -8.88
CA PHE A 253 -21.73 -1.34 -7.55
C PHE A 253 -22.51 -2.66 -7.41
N LEU A 254 -22.26 -3.41 -6.33
CA LEU A 254 -22.98 -4.65 -6.06
C LEU A 254 -24.03 -4.45 -4.97
N TYR A 255 -23.60 -4.00 -3.79
CA TYR A 255 -24.46 -3.81 -2.63
C TYR A 255 -23.78 -2.94 -1.58
N ALA A 256 -24.57 -2.52 -0.59
CA ALA A 256 -24.09 -1.91 0.63
C ALA A 256 -24.62 -2.66 1.86
N MET A 257 -23.91 -2.60 2.98
CA MET A 257 -24.27 -3.33 4.19
C MET A 257 -23.87 -2.57 5.47
N ASP A 258 -24.55 -2.94 6.56
CA ASP A 258 -24.14 -2.59 7.93
C ASP A 258 -23.63 -3.85 8.61
N ILE A 259 -22.69 -3.67 9.53
CA ILE A 259 -22.08 -4.74 10.32
C ILE A 259 -21.98 -4.26 11.77
N PRO A 260 -21.80 -5.16 12.76
CA PRO A 260 -21.75 -4.74 14.15
C PRO A 260 -20.61 -3.72 14.43
N GLY A 261 -21.00 -2.55 14.94
CA GLY A 261 -20.15 -1.36 15.05
C GLY A 261 -20.65 -0.24 14.15
N ALA A 262 -19.94 0.88 14.13
CA ALA A 262 -20.15 2.03 13.26
C ALA A 262 -18.80 2.75 13.04
N CYS A 263 -18.79 3.78 12.21
CA CYS A 263 -17.58 4.56 11.87
C CYS A 263 -16.52 3.67 11.19
N PRO A 264 -16.77 3.13 9.98
CA PRO A 264 -15.79 2.31 9.28
C PRO A 264 -14.55 3.13 8.94
N ASP A 265 -13.39 2.53 9.18
CA ASP A 265 -12.11 3.16 8.94
C ASP A 265 -11.22 2.22 8.13
N GLU A 266 -10.19 1.60 8.70
CA GLU A 266 -9.23 0.82 7.94
C GLU A 266 -9.78 -0.49 7.35
N PHE A 267 -9.36 -0.83 6.12
CA PHE A 267 -9.67 -2.08 5.43
C PHE A 267 -8.38 -2.81 5.02
N LEU A 268 -8.33 -4.12 5.21
CA LEU A 268 -7.21 -4.97 4.79
C LEU A 268 -7.71 -6.22 4.07
N ALA A 269 -7.24 -6.46 2.85
CA ALA A 269 -7.49 -7.73 2.17
C ALA A 269 -6.74 -8.88 2.85
N ILE A 270 -7.43 -10.00 3.09
CA ILE A 270 -6.89 -11.16 3.81
C ILE A 270 -6.99 -12.48 3.02
N GLY A 271 -7.09 -12.39 1.70
CA GLY A 271 -7.08 -13.52 0.77
C GLY A 271 -8.41 -13.73 0.05
N GLY A 272 -8.34 -14.02 -1.26
CA GLY A 272 -9.52 -14.10 -2.14
C GLY A 272 -10.34 -12.81 -2.05
N ALA A 273 -11.66 -12.96 -1.94
CA ALA A 273 -12.65 -11.89 -1.77
C ALA A 273 -12.86 -11.42 -0.31
N LYS A 274 -11.93 -11.74 0.62
CA LYS A 274 -12.12 -11.51 2.06
C LYS A 274 -11.32 -10.32 2.58
N PHE A 275 -11.93 -9.61 3.52
CA PHE A 275 -11.38 -8.41 4.14
C PHE A 275 -11.49 -8.47 5.65
N LEU A 276 -10.55 -7.82 6.34
CA LEU A 276 -10.72 -7.34 7.71
C LEU A 276 -10.96 -5.83 7.66
N LEU A 277 -11.73 -5.31 8.61
CA LEU A 277 -11.90 -3.87 8.77
C LEU A 277 -12.18 -3.48 10.21
N THR A 278 -11.89 -2.22 10.53
CA THR A 278 -12.22 -1.61 11.82
C THR A 278 -13.50 -0.79 11.74
N MET A 279 -14.27 -0.87 12.82
CA MET A 279 -15.43 -0.03 13.10
C MET A 279 -15.07 0.77 14.36
N MET A 280 -14.72 2.05 14.22
CA MET A 280 -14.11 2.83 15.30
C MET A 280 -15.02 3.01 16.52
N CYS A 281 -16.33 2.89 16.33
CA CYS A 281 -17.31 3.22 17.36
C CYS A 281 -18.47 2.23 17.37
N ASN A 282 -19.33 2.33 18.39
CA ASN A 282 -20.69 1.80 18.32
C ASN A 282 -21.62 2.82 17.63
N GLU A 283 -22.88 2.45 17.42
CA GLU A 283 -23.89 3.29 16.74
C GLU A 283 -24.11 4.69 17.39
N SER A 284 -23.65 4.89 18.64
CA SER A 284 -23.72 6.18 19.34
C SER A 284 -22.43 7.02 19.21
N GLY A 285 -21.47 6.60 18.40
CA GLY A 285 -20.20 7.31 18.21
C GLY A 285 -19.24 7.20 19.42
N VAL A 286 -19.43 6.22 20.30
CA VAL A 286 -18.58 5.98 21.48
C VAL A 286 -17.95 4.59 21.46
N SER A 287 -16.99 4.33 22.36
CA SER A 287 -16.43 2.99 22.54
C SER A 287 -17.41 2.03 23.26
N PRO A 288 -17.28 0.70 23.10
CA PRO A 288 -16.32 0.02 22.24
C PRO A 288 -16.73 0.03 20.77
N GLY A 289 -15.75 0.19 19.88
CA GLY A 289 -15.86 -0.18 18.48
C GLY A 289 -15.75 -1.69 18.25
N ASN A 290 -15.43 -2.10 17.02
CA ASN A 290 -15.31 -3.51 16.64
C ASN A 290 -14.30 -3.73 15.50
N MET A 291 -13.97 -4.99 15.22
CA MET A 291 -13.26 -5.41 14.02
C MET A 291 -13.99 -6.60 13.38
N GLN A 292 -14.27 -6.47 12.09
CA GLN A 292 -15.11 -7.39 11.35
C GLN A 292 -14.33 -8.06 10.23
N ARG A 293 -14.77 -9.26 9.87
CA ARG A 293 -14.35 -9.98 8.67
C ARG A 293 -15.49 -10.01 7.68
N ILE A 294 -15.25 -9.53 6.47
CA ILE A 294 -16.22 -9.55 5.37
C ILE A 294 -15.74 -10.51 4.28
N ASP A 295 -16.68 -11.27 3.71
CA ASP A 295 -16.53 -11.98 2.45
C ASP A 295 -17.40 -11.26 1.40
N ALA A 296 -16.74 -10.56 0.47
CA ALA A 296 -17.39 -9.71 -0.52
C ALA A 296 -18.13 -10.50 -1.62
N GLU A 297 -17.87 -11.80 -1.75
CA GLU A 297 -18.57 -12.64 -2.71
C GLU A 297 -19.93 -13.09 -2.17
N SER A 298 -19.95 -13.51 -0.90
CA SER A 298 -21.14 -14.01 -0.23
C SER A 298 -21.95 -12.95 0.53
N ALA A 299 -21.46 -11.70 0.57
CA ALA A 299 -22.02 -10.61 1.38
C ALA A 299 -22.15 -10.95 2.87
N ASN A 300 -21.26 -11.82 3.38
CA ASN A 300 -21.28 -12.28 4.76
C ASN A 300 -20.27 -11.50 5.61
N ALA A 301 -20.68 -11.14 6.83
CA ALA A 301 -19.84 -10.50 7.83
C ALA A 301 -19.84 -11.30 9.13
N THR A 302 -18.66 -11.41 9.75
CA THR A 302 -18.45 -12.12 11.02
C THR A 302 -17.50 -11.32 11.89
N SER A 303 -17.69 -11.37 13.22
CA SER A 303 -16.75 -10.74 14.15
C SER A 303 -15.38 -11.41 14.03
N PHE A 304 -14.32 -10.60 13.93
CA PHE A 304 -12.96 -11.10 14.09
C PHE A 304 -12.61 -11.30 15.57
N LEU A 305 -13.13 -10.42 16.44
CA LEU A 305 -12.82 -10.39 17.86
C LEU A 305 -13.83 -11.23 18.66
N ASN A 306 -13.33 -11.98 19.65
CA ASN A 306 -14.17 -12.86 20.46
C ASN A 306 -15.04 -12.10 21.49
N ASN A 307 -14.59 -10.94 21.96
CA ASN A 307 -15.23 -10.21 23.05
C ASN A 307 -15.05 -8.68 22.96
N ALA A 308 -15.13 -8.10 21.76
CA ALA A 308 -14.91 -6.65 21.55
C ALA A 308 -15.71 -5.74 22.50
N SER A 309 -16.93 -6.15 22.87
CA SER A 309 -17.81 -5.40 23.77
C SER A 309 -17.28 -5.21 25.20
N THR A 310 -16.27 -5.99 25.62
CA THR A 310 -15.67 -5.88 26.97
C THR A 310 -14.47 -4.94 27.01
N PHE A 311 -13.97 -4.49 25.85
CA PHE A 311 -12.78 -3.65 25.81
C PHE A 311 -13.09 -2.21 26.21
N VAL A 312 -12.35 -1.72 27.20
CA VAL A 312 -12.44 -0.34 27.67
C VAL A 312 -11.67 0.56 26.71
N ASN A 313 -12.24 1.73 26.39
CA ASN A 313 -11.63 2.76 25.54
C ASN A 313 -11.18 2.24 24.15
N PHE A 314 -11.93 1.29 23.61
CA PHE A 314 -11.64 0.64 22.33
C PHE A 314 -12.25 1.45 21.18
N ASN A 315 -11.42 2.17 20.44
CA ASN A 315 -11.80 2.95 19.27
C ASN A 315 -10.85 2.61 18.12
N PRO A 316 -11.01 1.41 17.52
CA PRO A 316 -10.03 0.86 16.61
C PRO A 316 -9.97 1.64 15.30
N HIS A 317 -8.77 1.95 14.82
CA HIS A 317 -8.51 2.75 13.61
C HIS A 317 -7.63 1.94 12.64
N GLY A 318 -6.42 2.42 12.34
CA GLY A 318 -5.45 1.70 11.53
C GLY A 318 -4.95 0.42 12.19
N PHE A 319 -4.68 -0.60 11.38
CA PHE A 319 -4.15 -1.87 11.83
C PHE A 319 -3.24 -2.50 10.77
N THR A 320 -2.46 -3.49 11.20
CA THR A 320 -1.55 -4.25 10.36
C THR A 320 -1.53 -5.71 10.79
N ARG A 321 -1.37 -6.60 9.82
CA ARG A 321 -1.31 -8.04 10.07
C ARG A 321 0.11 -8.55 9.88
N LEU A 322 0.56 -9.37 10.82
CA LEU A 322 1.86 -10.03 10.80
C LEU A 322 1.80 -11.34 10.01
N ASN A 323 2.98 -11.89 9.69
CA ASN A 323 3.11 -13.13 8.90
C ASN A 323 2.44 -14.34 9.56
N ASP A 324 2.45 -14.41 10.89
CA ASP A 324 1.77 -15.46 11.68
C ASP A 324 0.25 -15.24 11.79
N LYS A 325 -0.27 -14.22 11.10
CA LYS A 325 -1.68 -13.78 11.05
C LYS A 325 -2.20 -13.07 12.30
N SER A 326 -1.38 -12.88 13.33
CA SER A 326 -1.65 -11.94 14.42
C SER A 326 -1.69 -10.50 13.90
N LEU A 327 -2.15 -9.55 14.70
CA LEU A 327 -2.27 -8.16 14.27
C LEU A 327 -1.96 -7.16 15.38
N PHE A 328 -1.46 -5.99 14.97
CA PHE A 328 -1.50 -4.78 15.78
C PHE A 328 -2.63 -3.88 15.31
N MET A 329 -3.30 -3.22 16.24
CA MET A 329 -4.40 -2.29 15.97
C MET A 329 -4.26 -1.05 16.85
N ALA A 330 -4.29 0.12 16.24
CA ALA A 330 -4.18 1.41 16.90
C ALA A 330 -5.55 1.94 17.35
N ASP A 331 -5.67 2.38 18.60
CA ASP A 331 -6.84 3.13 19.05
C ASP A 331 -6.60 4.64 18.79
N TYR A 332 -7.55 5.31 18.13
CA TYR A 332 -7.36 6.71 17.74
C TYR A 332 -8.13 7.71 18.62
N ILE A 333 -9.43 7.83 18.42
CA ILE A 333 -10.24 8.93 18.95
C ILE A 333 -11.65 8.44 19.24
N GLN A 334 -12.31 9.00 20.25
CA GLN A 334 -13.74 8.79 20.46
C GLN A 334 -14.56 9.73 19.57
N PRO A 335 -15.23 9.25 18.50
CA PRO A 335 -15.78 10.12 17.47
C PRO A 335 -16.78 11.17 17.97
N VAL A 336 -17.65 10.83 18.92
CA VAL A 336 -18.66 11.78 19.44
C VAL A 336 -18.03 13.03 20.06
N THR A 337 -16.78 12.96 20.51
CA THR A 337 -16.08 14.09 21.15
C THR A 337 -15.57 15.13 20.17
N LEU A 338 -15.63 14.83 18.85
CA LEU A 338 -15.38 15.80 17.80
C LEU A 338 -16.53 16.80 17.64
N PHE A 339 -17.72 16.48 18.17
CA PHE A 339 -18.85 17.40 18.16
C PHE A 339 -18.82 18.27 19.42
N GLY A 340 -18.85 19.59 19.24
CA GLY A 340 -18.81 20.54 20.34
C GLY A 340 -18.23 21.88 19.92
N ASN A 341 -17.87 22.70 20.90
CA ASN A 341 -17.27 24.03 20.71
C ASN A 341 -15.93 24.22 21.44
N ASP A 342 -15.39 23.16 22.05
CA ASP A 342 -14.19 23.18 22.89
C ASP A 342 -13.25 22.04 22.50
N SER A 343 -12.21 22.36 21.74
CA SER A 343 -11.23 21.40 21.23
C SER A 343 -10.40 20.71 22.32
N SER A 344 -10.35 21.27 23.54
CA SER A 344 -9.68 20.63 24.68
C SER A 344 -10.41 19.38 25.20
N ARG A 345 -11.68 19.18 24.80
CA ARG A 345 -12.51 18.03 25.19
C ARG A 345 -12.44 16.85 24.23
N ILE A 346 -11.73 16.99 23.12
CA ILE A 346 -11.49 15.89 22.19
C ILE A 346 -10.76 14.78 22.95
N LEU A 347 -11.29 13.55 22.91
CA LEU A 347 -10.71 12.41 23.61
C LEU A 347 -9.99 11.49 22.63
N PHE A 348 -8.67 11.64 22.56
CA PHE A 348 -7.79 10.69 21.91
C PHE A 348 -7.52 9.48 22.82
N ARG A 349 -7.24 8.34 22.21
CA ARG A 349 -6.79 7.13 22.90
C ARG A 349 -5.27 7.05 22.87
N SER A 350 -4.70 6.36 23.84
CA SER A 350 -3.25 6.26 23.98
C SER A 350 -2.83 4.80 24.03
N THR A 351 -3.46 3.97 23.20
CA THR A 351 -3.26 2.53 23.19
C THR A 351 -3.06 1.97 21.79
N VAL A 352 -2.17 0.98 21.69
CA VAL A 352 -2.10 0.06 20.56
C VAL A 352 -2.28 -1.35 21.12
N ARG A 353 -3.00 -2.21 20.42
CA ARG A 353 -3.36 -3.55 20.90
C ARG A 353 -2.80 -4.61 19.98
N TYR A 354 -2.31 -5.69 20.58
CA TYR A 354 -1.83 -6.86 19.90
C TYR A 354 -2.82 -8.00 20.09
N PHE A 355 -3.31 -8.53 18.98
CA PHE A 355 -4.24 -9.64 18.95
C PHE A 355 -3.61 -10.85 18.26
N SER A 356 -3.88 -12.03 18.80
CA SER A 356 -3.57 -13.30 18.15
C SER A 356 -4.37 -13.48 16.85
N ALA A 357 -3.98 -14.48 16.05
CA ALA A 357 -4.63 -14.78 14.77
C ALA A 357 -6.11 -15.19 14.88
N ASP A 358 -6.55 -15.62 16.06
CA ASP A 358 -7.93 -16.00 16.39
C ASP A 358 -8.71 -14.88 17.12
N GLY A 359 -8.15 -13.67 17.18
CA GLY A 359 -8.84 -12.48 17.67
C GLY A 359 -8.88 -12.34 19.19
N ASN A 360 -8.00 -13.04 19.92
CA ASN A 360 -7.82 -12.83 21.36
C ASN A 360 -6.86 -11.66 21.61
N LEU A 361 -7.18 -10.82 22.60
CA LEU A 361 -6.31 -9.73 23.03
C LEU A 361 -5.15 -10.31 23.84
N GLU A 362 -3.94 -10.24 23.29
CA GLU A 362 -2.72 -10.74 23.92
C GLU A 362 -2.01 -9.65 24.71
N ARG A 363 -2.03 -8.41 24.22
CA ARG A 363 -1.42 -7.26 24.92
C ARG A 363 -2.09 -5.94 24.55
N THR A 364 -2.13 -5.04 25.52
CA THR A 364 -2.39 -3.60 25.29
C THR A 364 -1.12 -2.84 25.63
N PHE A 365 -0.56 -2.15 24.64
CA PHE A 365 0.51 -1.19 24.82
C PHE A 365 -0.09 0.15 25.25
N GLN A 366 0.29 0.63 26.42
CA GLN A 366 -0.16 1.91 26.96
C GLN A 366 0.93 2.96 26.77
N PHE A 367 0.57 4.10 26.20
CA PHE A 367 1.51 5.18 25.95
C PHE A 367 1.34 6.28 27.00
N ASN A 368 2.47 6.80 27.47
CA ASN A 368 2.52 7.87 28.46
C ASN A 368 2.23 9.21 27.80
N VAL A 369 1.13 9.84 28.21
CA VAL A 369 0.73 11.15 27.72
C VAL A 369 1.45 12.22 28.53
N SER A 370 2.26 13.06 27.88
CA SER A 370 2.85 14.21 28.56
C SER A 370 1.77 15.22 28.95
N THR A 371 1.88 15.78 30.15
CA THR A 371 1.02 16.87 30.63
C THR A 371 1.61 18.26 30.34
N GLU A 372 2.81 18.33 29.78
CA GLU A 372 3.47 19.59 29.46
C GLU A 372 2.94 20.18 28.15
N SER A 373 2.60 21.47 28.17
CA SER A 373 1.92 22.14 27.04
C SER A 373 2.76 22.24 25.76
N ARG A 374 4.09 22.11 25.85
CA ARG A 374 5.00 22.12 24.68
C ARG A 374 5.25 20.73 24.10
N GLU A 375 4.88 19.69 24.84
CA GLU A 375 5.13 18.30 24.45
C GLU A 375 3.96 17.68 23.65
N THR A 376 2.86 18.42 23.49
CA THR A 376 1.69 18.04 22.69
C THR A 376 1.25 19.18 21.77
N SER A 377 0.31 18.90 20.86
CA SER A 377 -0.35 19.90 20.00
C SER A 377 -1.20 20.92 20.77
N GLY A 378 -1.51 20.67 22.05
CA GLY A 378 -2.47 21.44 22.84
C GLY A 378 -3.94 21.16 22.51
N VAL A 379 -4.23 20.18 21.65
CA VAL A 379 -5.59 19.79 21.25
C VAL A 379 -6.00 18.49 21.93
N GLY A 380 -7.17 18.50 22.57
CA GLY A 380 -7.74 17.33 23.22
C GLY A 380 -6.89 16.77 24.37
N GLN A 381 -7.20 15.54 24.75
CA GLN A 381 -6.51 14.75 25.77
C GLN A 381 -6.11 13.40 25.16
N GLY A 382 -4.92 12.90 25.50
CA GLY A 382 -4.38 11.66 24.94
C GLY A 382 -3.44 11.90 23.75
N ILE A 383 -2.93 10.80 23.19
CA ILE A 383 -1.95 10.84 22.08
C ILE A 383 -2.62 10.69 20.71
N GLY A 384 -3.48 9.68 20.58
CA GLY A 384 -4.18 9.31 19.35
C GLY A 384 -3.26 8.65 18.34
N PHE A 385 -3.58 7.44 17.92
CA PHE A 385 -2.83 6.72 16.88
C PHE A 385 -3.75 6.40 15.72
N MET A 386 -3.58 7.07 14.58
CA MET A 386 -4.37 6.78 13.38
C MET A 386 -3.88 5.51 12.67
N ASP A 387 -2.60 5.16 12.81
CA ASP A 387 -2.04 4.04 12.06
C ASP A 387 -1.03 3.24 12.86
N VAL A 388 -0.91 1.97 12.48
CA VAL A 388 0.15 1.08 12.91
C VAL A 388 0.53 0.19 11.73
N LYS A 389 1.81 0.15 11.37
CA LYS A 389 2.32 -0.67 10.25
C LYS A 389 3.45 -1.58 10.72
N SER A 390 3.32 -2.87 10.45
CA SER A 390 4.35 -3.86 10.74
C SER A 390 5.51 -3.69 9.78
N ILE A 391 6.73 -3.96 10.26
CA ILE A 391 7.94 -3.91 9.46
C ILE A 391 8.05 -5.25 8.71
N PRO A 392 7.94 -5.28 7.37
CA PRO A 392 8.10 -6.51 6.61
C PRO A 392 9.44 -7.18 6.87
N ASN A 393 9.44 -8.51 6.97
CA ASN A 393 10.62 -9.33 7.22
C ASN A 393 11.36 -9.06 8.54
N ASP A 394 10.76 -8.29 9.46
CA ASP A 394 11.34 -8.08 10.77
C ASP A 394 11.26 -9.38 11.60
N PRO A 395 12.40 -9.94 12.03
CA PRO A 395 12.42 -11.23 12.73
C PRO A 395 11.81 -11.15 14.15
N TYR A 396 11.60 -9.94 14.67
CA TYR A 396 11.02 -9.70 15.99
C TYR A 396 9.54 -9.32 15.91
N GLY A 397 8.94 -9.28 14.70
CA GLY A 397 7.53 -8.95 14.51
C GLY A 397 7.18 -7.53 14.96
N ARG A 398 8.08 -6.58 14.76
CA ARG A 398 7.89 -5.19 15.22
C ARG A 398 7.04 -4.35 14.28
N ALA A 399 6.49 -3.26 14.81
CA ALA A 399 5.67 -2.31 14.08
C ALA A 399 5.95 -0.87 14.55
N TYR A 400 5.61 0.08 13.68
CA TYR A 400 5.62 1.50 14.00
C TYR A 400 4.21 2.06 14.16
N SER A 401 4.07 3.02 15.07
CA SER A 401 2.89 3.90 15.16
C SER A 401 3.35 5.30 15.53
N CYS A 402 2.67 6.32 15.02
CA CYS A 402 3.00 7.72 15.29
C CYS A 402 1.87 8.40 16.03
N GLY A 403 2.21 9.10 17.10
CA GLY A 403 1.23 9.86 17.87
C GLY A 403 0.77 11.11 17.13
N THR A 404 -0.56 11.31 17.11
CA THR A 404 -1.23 12.45 16.49
C THR A 404 -0.91 13.73 17.23
N ASN A 405 -0.89 13.68 18.56
CA ASN A 405 -0.70 14.85 19.41
C ASN A 405 0.74 15.11 19.83
N ASP A 406 1.53 14.08 20.11
CA ASP A 406 2.91 14.22 20.58
C ASP A 406 3.95 14.28 19.44
N ASN A 407 3.55 13.89 18.22
CA ASN A 407 4.40 13.81 17.03
C ASN A 407 5.61 12.86 17.19
N ILE A 408 5.50 11.86 18.06
CA ILE A 408 6.56 10.87 18.30
C ILE A 408 6.27 9.59 17.51
N LEU A 409 7.28 9.08 16.82
CA LEU A 409 7.28 7.75 16.23
C LEU A 409 7.71 6.73 17.28
N TYR A 410 6.87 5.72 17.47
CA TYR A 410 7.09 4.67 18.43
C TYR A 410 7.30 3.33 17.75
N LEU A 411 8.23 2.55 18.29
CA LEU A 411 8.45 1.15 17.95
C LEU A 411 7.78 0.26 19.01
N ILE A 412 7.00 -0.71 18.54
CA ILE A 412 6.32 -1.71 19.37
C ILE A 412 6.57 -3.11 18.82
N GLY A 413 6.40 -4.13 19.66
CA GLY A 413 6.62 -5.52 19.28
C GLY A 413 6.30 -6.48 20.42
N PRO A 414 6.08 -7.78 20.16
CA PRO A 414 5.73 -8.75 21.20
C PRO A 414 6.81 -8.87 22.29
N SER A 415 8.09 -8.70 21.93
CA SER A 415 9.25 -8.73 22.83
C SER A 415 9.56 -7.39 23.50
N ILE A 416 8.92 -6.30 23.07
CA ILE A 416 9.10 -4.96 23.62
C ILE A 416 8.14 -4.80 24.81
N ALA A 417 8.69 -4.57 26.01
CA ALA A 417 7.89 -4.46 27.23
C ALA A 417 6.98 -3.22 27.22
N GLU A 418 7.55 -2.07 26.85
CA GLU A 418 6.88 -0.77 26.78
C GLU A 418 7.19 -0.10 25.44
N PRO A 419 6.25 0.67 24.84
CA PRO A 419 6.50 1.36 23.59
C PRO A 419 7.76 2.21 23.62
N LEU A 420 8.63 2.02 22.64
CA LEU A 420 9.91 2.72 22.55
C LEU A 420 9.76 3.96 21.67
N PRO A 421 9.88 5.19 22.19
CA PRO A 421 10.00 6.37 21.34
C PRO A 421 11.32 6.31 20.58
N VAL A 422 11.27 6.30 19.25
CA VAL A 422 12.47 6.16 18.41
C VAL A 422 12.82 7.44 17.64
N PHE A 423 11.84 8.33 17.44
CA PHE A 423 12.08 9.59 16.72
C PHE A 423 11.01 10.64 17.08
N ASP A 424 11.43 11.87 17.38
CA ASP A 424 10.53 13.03 17.47
C ASP A 424 10.40 13.68 16.08
N ILE A 425 9.28 13.43 15.41
CA ILE A 425 9.07 13.86 14.03
C ILE A 425 8.95 15.38 13.94
N SER A 426 8.59 16.06 15.03
CA SER A 426 8.49 17.53 15.06
C SER A 426 9.84 18.22 14.82
N ALA A 427 10.97 17.51 14.94
CA ALA A 427 12.29 18.00 14.56
C ALA A 427 12.35 18.54 13.12
N VAL A 428 11.53 18.01 12.19
CA VAL A 428 11.50 18.49 10.79
C VAL A 428 10.87 19.87 10.63
N ASN A 429 10.19 20.38 11.66
CA ASN A 429 9.49 21.66 11.66
C ASN A 429 9.84 22.49 12.91
N ASN A 430 11.11 22.49 13.30
CA ASN A 430 11.63 23.23 14.46
C ASN A 430 10.88 22.95 15.77
N TYR A 431 10.49 21.69 15.98
CA TYR A 431 9.77 21.22 17.17
C TYR A 431 8.39 21.88 17.40
N VAL A 432 7.81 22.48 16.36
CA VAL A 432 6.42 22.94 16.42
C VAL A 432 5.52 21.73 16.39
N LYS A 433 4.81 21.46 17.48
CA LYS A 433 3.84 20.36 17.56
C LYS A 433 2.46 20.81 17.11
N ARG A 434 1.92 20.09 16.13
CA ARG A 434 0.56 20.22 15.62
C ARG A 434 -0.06 18.83 15.56
N ILE A 435 -1.38 18.75 15.41
CA ILE A 435 -2.03 17.49 15.06
C ILE A 435 -1.41 16.97 13.75
N SER A 436 -1.10 15.68 13.73
CA SER A 436 -0.53 15.00 12.57
C SER A 436 -1.34 13.76 12.22
N ALA A 437 -1.50 13.49 10.92
CA ALA A 437 -2.06 12.23 10.47
C ALA A 437 -1.14 11.05 10.78
N GLY A 438 0.17 11.23 10.53
CA GLY A 438 1.18 10.23 10.86
C GLY A 438 0.98 8.88 10.16
N LEU A 439 0.33 8.84 8.99
CA LEU A 439 0.09 7.59 8.25
C LEU A 439 1.39 7.10 7.62
N ILE A 440 1.56 5.77 7.61
CA ILE A 440 2.84 5.12 7.30
C ILE A 440 2.67 4.17 6.12
N SER A 441 3.69 4.12 5.25
CA SER A 441 3.88 3.05 4.28
C SER A 441 5.31 2.55 4.35
N ILE A 442 5.50 1.23 4.48
CA ILE A 442 6.82 0.61 4.62
C ILE A 442 7.11 -0.18 3.34
N SER A 443 8.32 -0.04 2.80
CA SER A 443 8.75 -0.81 1.63
C SER A 443 8.71 -2.30 1.90
N SER A 444 8.47 -3.10 0.86
CA SER A 444 8.34 -4.57 0.97
C SER A 444 9.58 -5.27 1.54
N ASP A 445 10.75 -4.64 1.46
CA ASP A 445 12.00 -5.14 2.05
C ASP A 445 12.16 -4.76 3.54
N GLY A 446 11.27 -3.94 4.10
CA GLY A 446 11.32 -3.48 5.48
C GLY A 446 12.40 -2.46 5.80
N MET A 447 13.07 -1.89 4.78
CA MET A 447 14.22 -1.00 4.99
C MET A 447 13.90 0.49 4.85
N ARG A 448 12.73 0.86 4.31
CA ARG A 448 12.31 2.24 4.10
C ARG A 448 10.92 2.48 4.65
N LEU A 449 10.74 3.66 5.22
CA LEU A 449 9.46 4.13 5.72
C LEU A 449 9.13 5.47 5.07
N LEU A 450 7.96 5.56 4.47
CA LEU A 450 7.35 6.78 3.96
C LEU A 450 6.23 7.20 4.92
N MET A 451 6.15 8.49 5.23
CA MET A 451 5.17 9.02 6.19
C MET A 451 4.62 10.37 5.77
N THR A 452 3.31 10.58 5.98
CA THR A 452 2.72 11.93 6.01
C THR A 452 2.85 12.54 7.40
N PHE A 453 3.16 13.83 7.48
CA PHE A 453 3.35 14.50 8.76
C PHE A 453 2.76 15.92 8.80
N GLN A 454 2.11 16.26 9.92
CA GLN A 454 1.45 17.55 10.18
C GLN A 454 0.55 18.06 9.05
N MET A 455 -0.01 17.13 8.27
CA MET A 455 -0.85 17.47 7.11
C MET A 455 -0.15 18.40 6.10
N ARG A 456 1.20 18.33 6.01
CA ARG A 456 2.03 19.18 5.14
C ARG A 456 3.26 18.49 4.57
N PHE A 457 3.86 17.55 5.29
CA PHE A 457 5.15 16.98 4.93
C PHE A 457 5.02 15.55 4.46
N ILE A 458 5.98 15.15 3.65
CA ILE A 458 6.27 13.75 3.33
C ILE A 458 7.72 13.48 3.75
N ILE A 459 7.92 12.43 4.53
CA ILE A 459 9.24 12.05 5.03
C ILE A 459 9.57 10.65 4.54
N LEU A 460 10.78 10.49 3.99
CA LEU A 460 11.37 9.19 3.70
C LEU A 460 12.45 8.90 4.73
N PHE A 461 12.32 7.78 5.43
CA PHE A 461 13.27 7.29 6.41
C PHE A 461 14.02 6.05 5.92
N ASN A 462 15.27 5.93 6.38
CA ASN A 462 15.98 4.67 6.52
C ASN A 462 15.56 4.03 7.85
N ILE A 463 15.08 2.79 7.81
CA ILE A 463 14.71 2.02 8.99
C ILE A 463 15.44 0.67 9.05
N THR A 464 16.60 0.54 8.41
CA THR A 464 17.43 -0.68 8.51
C THR A 464 17.80 -1.00 9.97
N GLN A 465 17.84 0.01 10.84
CA GLN A 465 17.87 -0.17 12.30
C GLN A 465 16.57 0.41 12.89
N PRO A 466 15.56 -0.42 13.19
CA PRO A 466 14.25 0.12 13.56
C PRO A 466 14.22 0.99 14.83
N GLU A 467 15.17 0.81 15.73
CA GLU A 467 15.37 1.64 16.93
C GLU A 467 15.92 3.03 16.63
N HIS A 468 16.51 3.23 15.44
CA HIS A 468 17.19 4.46 15.04
C HIS A 468 16.82 4.88 13.61
N PRO A 469 15.55 5.29 13.35
CA PRO A 469 15.16 5.82 12.05
C PRO A 469 15.98 7.06 11.66
N GLU A 470 16.39 7.15 10.40
CA GLU A 470 17.14 8.30 9.87
C GLU A 470 16.38 8.93 8.70
N ILE A 471 16.22 10.25 8.69
CA ILE A 471 15.60 10.95 7.56
C ILE A 471 16.56 10.92 6.37
N LEU A 472 16.08 10.39 5.24
CA LEU A 472 16.80 10.40 3.96
C LEU A 472 16.36 11.56 3.08
N ASN A 473 15.06 11.85 3.07
CA ASN A 473 14.51 12.94 2.29
C ASN A 473 13.24 13.51 2.93
N LEU A 474 12.96 14.77 2.65
CA LEU A 474 11.81 15.52 3.15
C LEU A 474 11.22 16.33 2.00
N PHE A 475 9.91 16.29 1.86
CA PHE A 475 9.18 17.15 0.95
C PHE A 475 8.15 17.97 1.72
N ASP A 476 8.12 19.26 1.42
CA ASP A 476 7.27 20.25 2.07
C ASP A 476 6.32 20.86 1.05
N PHE A 477 5.05 20.48 1.10
CA PHE A 477 4.06 20.99 0.15
C PHE A 477 3.96 22.52 0.15
N CYS A 478 4.28 23.22 1.25
CA CYS A 478 4.14 24.67 1.33
C CYS A 478 5.29 25.43 0.67
N TYR A 479 6.48 24.85 0.61
CA TYR A 479 7.69 25.60 0.28
C TYR A 479 8.62 24.91 -0.73
N ASP A 480 8.34 23.68 -1.13
CA ASP A 480 9.13 23.01 -2.16
C ASP A 480 9.05 23.76 -3.50
N GLN A 481 10.21 24.06 -4.07
CA GLN A 481 10.34 24.85 -5.31
C GLN A 481 9.72 24.14 -6.52
N ALA A 482 9.61 22.80 -6.48
CA ALA A 482 8.93 22.03 -7.50
C ALA A 482 7.48 22.50 -7.68
N LEU A 483 6.84 23.01 -6.63
CA LEU A 483 5.43 23.42 -6.65
C LEU A 483 5.20 24.89 -6.98
N ASP A 484 6.24 25.73 -7.08
CA ASP A 484 6.10 27.19 -7.27
C ASP A 484 5.33 27.53 -8.58
N SER A 485 5.44 26.68 -9.61
CA SER A 485 4.74 26.86 -10.89
C SER A 485 3.47 26.02 -11.05
N VAL A 486 3.03 25.30 -10.01
CA VAL A 486 1.85 24.43 -10.08
C VAL A 486 0.62 25.22 -9.60
N PRO A 487 -0.26 25.69 -10.50
CA PRO A 487 -1.50 26.30 -10.08
C PRO A 487 -2.40 25.24 -9.46
N ILE A 488 -3.02 25.58 -8.33
CA ILE A 488 -4.05 24.76 -7.70
C ILE A 488 -5.35 25.54 -7.58
N LEU A 489 -6.49 24.86 -7.65
CA LEU A 489 -7.77 25.47 -7.29
C LEU A 489 -7.93 25.39 -5.78
N ASN A 490 -8.16 26.52 -5.12
CA ASN A 490 -8.61 26.52 -3.74
C ASN A 490 -10.01 25.88 -3.71
N PRO A 491 -10.20 24.75 -3.04
CA PRO A 491 -11.46 24.03 -3.11
C PRO A 491 -12.59 24.68 -2.30
N ASP A 492 -12.28 25.64 -1.43
CA ASP A 492 -13.26 26.38 -0.65
C ASP A 492 -13.69 27.69 -1.33
N THR A 493 -12.79 28.38 -2.06
CA THR A 493 -13.10 29.65 -2.75
C THR A 493 -13.27 29.50 -4.26
N ASN A 494 -12.87 28.37 -4.84
CA ASN A 494 -12.82 28.12 -6.27
C ASN A 494 -11.92 29.09 -7.05
N GLU A 495 -10.98 29.74 -6.35
CA GLU A 495 -9.98 30.63 -6.95
C GLU A 495 -8.70 29.86 -7.26
N THR A 496 -8.03 30.22 -8.36
CA THR A 496 -6.70 29.68 -8.64
C THR A 496 -5.67 30.31 -7.71
N THR A 497 -4.83 29.49 -7.11
CA THR A 497 -3.78 29.87 -6.15
C THR A 497 -2.54 29.00 -6.34
N THR A 498 -1.52 29.21 -5.52
CA THR A 498 -0.34 28.34 -5.41
C THR A 498 -0.36 27.61 -4.08
N PHE A 499 0.40 26.52 -3.96
CA PHE A 499 0.57 25.84 -2.67
C PHE A 499 1.07 26.77 -1.56
N ARG A 500 2.05 27.62 -1.86
CA ARG A 500 2.61 28.60 -0.91
C ARG A 500 1.55 29.57 -0.39
N GLN A 501 0.74 30.13 -1.28
CA GLN A 501 -0.35 31.04 -0.92
C GLN A 501 -1.47 30.32 -0.17
N TYR A 502 -1.82 29.11 -0.59
CA TYR A 502 -2.79 28.28 0.12
C TYR A 502 -2.34 28.02 1.56
N CYS A 503 -1.09 27.58 1.76
CA CYS A 503 -0.52 27.35 3.08
C CYS A 503 -0.52 28.60 3.96
N ALA A 504 -0.13 29.75 3.41
CA ALA A 504 -0.12 31.01 4.15
C ALA A 504 -1.51 31.39 4.71
N ASN A 505 -2.58 30.98 4.02
CA ASN A 505 -3.96 31.24 4.41
C ASN A 505 -4.60 30.12 5.23
N ASN A 506 -3.91 28.99 5.42
CA ASN A 506 -4.46 27.78 6.05
C ASN A 506 -3.48 27.19 7.07
N ASP A 507 -2.87 28.04 7.91
CA ASP A 507 -1.99 27.63 9.02
C ASP A 507 -0.82 26.71 8.64
N ASN A 508 -0.32 26.83 7.40
CA ASN A 508 0.67 25.95 6.80
C ASN A 508 0.21 24.48 6.74
N ILE A 509 -1.04 24.23 6.36
CA ILE A 509 -1.60 22.90 6.17
C ILE A 509 -2.05 22.74 4.71
N THR A 510 -1.78 21.57 4.14
CA THR A 510 -2.26 21.16 2.80
C THR A 510 -3.17 19.94 2.83
N GLY A 511 -3.29 19.29 3.99
CA GLY A 511 -4.14 18.13 4.21
C GLY A 511 -3.48 16.79 3.89
N SER A 512 -2.14 16.68 3.85
CA SER A 512 -1.49 15.40 3.54
C SER A 512 -1.87 14.32 4.58
N HIS A 513 -2.58 13.29 4.15
CA HIS A 513 -3.16 12.30 5.03
C HIS A 513 -2.75 10.90 4.60
N VAL A 514 -3.33 10.38 3.52
CA VAL A 514 -3.04 9.03 3.01
C VAL A 514 -1.70 9.00 2.29
N ILE A 515 -0.91 7.96 2.56
CA ILE A 515 0.29 7.60 1.79
C ILE A 515 0.26 6.12 1.43
N LEU A 516 0.58 5.81 0.18
CA LEU A 516 0.62 4.43 -0.32
C LEU A 516 1.85 4.24 -1.19
N HIS A 517 2.73 3.31 -0.82
CA HIS A 517 3.78 2.76 -1.67
C HIS A 517 3.37 1.37 -2.14
N PRO A 518 2.87 1.22 -3.38
CA PRO A 518 2.50 -0.10 -3.89
C PRO A 518 3.73 -1.00 -4.05
N ASN A 519 3.57 -2.28 -3.72
CA ASN A 519 4.64 -3.27 -3.89
C ASN A 519 5.07 -3.37 -5.35
N GLY A 520 6.39 -3.34 -5.59
CA GLY A 520 6.97 -3.43 -6.93
C GLY A 520 6.96 -2.13 -7.73
N GLU A 521 6.37 -1.05 -7.21
CA GLU A 521 6.41 0.27 -7.83
C GLU A 521 7.59 1.09 -7.28
N ASN A 522 8.26 1.85 -8.14
CA ASN A 522 9.21 2.90 -7.73
C ASN A 522 8.51 4.24 -7.55
N ARG A 523 7.19 4.23 -7.36
CA ARG A 523 6.34 5.41 -7.19
C ARG A 523 5.47 5.21 -5.97
N PHE A 524 5.21 6.29 -5.25
CA PHE A 524 4.25 6.30 -4.15
C PHE A 524 3.27 7.46 -4.32
N LEU A 525 2.14 7.34 -3.65
CA LEU A 525 1.02 8.27 -3.77
C LEU A 525 0.76 8.94 -2.44
N VAL A 526 0.31 10.19 -2.50
CA VAL A 526 -0.15 10.95 -1.33
C VAL A 526 -1.47 11.63 -1.66
N VAL A 527 -2.45 11.50 -0.77
CA VAL A 527 -3.71 12.22 -0.87
C VAL A 527 -3.70 13.38 0.11
N ASN A 528 -3.90 14.58 -0.43
CA ASN A 528 -4.09 15.81 0.35
C ASN A 528 -5.58 16.03 0.58
N TYR A 529 -6.11 15.33 1.56
CA TYR A 529 -7.46 15.50 2.08
C TYR A 529 -7.42 15.26 3.59
N PHE A 530 -8.19 16.05 4.34
CA PHE A 530 -8.45 15.70 5.73
C PHE A 530 -9.91 16.00 6.08
N LEU A 531 -10.46 15.19 6.98
CA LEU A 531 -11.84 15.27 7.45
C LEU A 531 -12.19 16.69 7.92
N LYS A 532 -13.30 17.22 7.41
CA LYS A 532 -13.97 18.42 7.93
C LYS A 532 -15.18 18.00 8.77
N LEU A 533 -14.98 17.72 10.05
CA LEU A 533 -16.03 17.28 10.98
C LEU A 533 -15.94 17.98 12.34
N GLY A 534 -17.00 18.67 12.73
CA GLY A 534 -17.12 19.25 14.07
C GLY A 534 -15.93 20.17 14.38
N LEU A 535 -15.19 19.85 15.45
CA LEU A 535 -13.98 20.54 15.91
C LEU A 535 -12.72 20.18 15.13
N ALA A 536 -12.72 19.07 14.39
CA ALA A 536 -11.65 18.70 13.47
C ALA A 536 -11.94 19.33 12.10
N GLN A 537 -11.51 20.59 11.93
CA GLN A 537 -11.64 21.33 10.68
C GLN A 537 -10.25 21.62 10.11
N PHE A 538 -9.74 20.70 9.30
CA PHE A 538 -8.44 20.87 8.68
C PHE A 538 -8.59 21.23 7.21
N ALA A 539 -7.76 22.17 6.77
CA ALA A 539 -7.66 22.54 5.38
C ALA A 539 -7.08 21.37 4.57
N GLY A 540 -7.48 21.26 3.30
CA GLY A 540 -6.99 20.25 2.39
C GLY A 540 -7.12 20.71 0.95
N THR A 541 -6.08 20.49 0.14
CA THR A 541 -6.10 20.86 -1.30
C THR A 541 -6.98 19.95 -2.14
N ARG A 542 -7.51 18.85 -1.56
CA ARG A 542 -8.41 17.86 -2.17
C ARG A 542 -7.80 17.29 -3.46
N SER A 543 -6.59 16.78 -3.35
CA SER A 543 -5.78 16.40 -4.50
C SER A 543 -4.99 15.11 -4.27
N VAL A 544 -4.72 14.38 -5.35
CA VAL A 544 -3.89 13.16 -5.37
C VAL A 544 -2.56 13.46 -6.03
N HIS A 545 -1.47 13.15 -5.35
CA HIS A 545 -0.09 13.43 -5.76
C HIS A 545 0.70 12.14 -5.91
N VAL A 546 1.70 12.15 -6.79
CA VAL A 546 2.60 11.03 -7.03
C VAL A 546 4.04 11.51 -6.96
N PHE A 547 4.88 10.67 -6.36
CA PHE A 547 6.30 10.88 -6.25
C PHE A 547 7.03 9.67 -6.81
N LYS A 548 8.18 9.91 -7.43
CA LYS A 548 9.05 8.88 -7.99
C LYS A 548 10.28 8.71 -7.11
N LEU A 549 10.49 7.50 -6.61
CA LEU A 549 11.68 7.10 -5.87
C LEU A 549 12.83 6.84 -6.85
N ASN A 550 14.05 7.18 -6.44
CA ASN A 550 15.25 6.72 -7.14
C ASN A 550 15.45 5.20 -6.95
N GLU A 551 16.35 4.61 -7.73
CA GLU A 551 16.60 3.16 -7.70
C GLU A 551 17.08 2.66 -6.33
N GLN A 552 17.77 3.49 -5.55
CA GLN A 552 18.32 3.15 -4.24
C GLN A 552 17.32 3.38 -3.09
N LEU A 553 16.12 3.91 -3.39
CA LEU A 553 15.11 4.29 -2.41
C LEU A 553 15.65 5.23 -1.33
N THR A 554 16.53 6.16 -1.71
CA THR A 554 17.13 7.16 -0.81
C THR A 554 16.68 8.58 -1.08
N ASN A 555 15.99 8.80 -2.19
CA ASN A 555 15.50 10.10 -2.59
C ASN A 555 14.22 9.92 -3.41
N PHE A 556 13.42 10.98 -3.51
CA PHE A 556 12.24 11.00 -4.36
C PHE A 556 12.01 12.40 -4.95
N THR A 557 11.28 12.44 -6.07
CA THR A 557 10.91 13.68 -6.75
C THR A 557 9.42 13.71 -7.07
N TYR A 558 8.81 14.90 -7.04
CA TYR A 558 7.43 15.09 -7.45
C TYR A 558 7.23 14.77 -8.95
N GLU A 559 6.17 14.02 -9.30
CA GLU A 559 5.88 13.62 -10.69
C GLU A 559 4.78 14.50 -11.30
N PHE A 560 5.19 15.51 -12.08
CA PHE A 560 4.29 16.48 -12.68
C PHE A 560 3.38 15.94 -13.79
N ARG A 561 3.77 14.84 -14.46
CA ARG A 561 2.94 14.25 -15.52
C ARG A 561 1.70 13.60 -14.95
N PHE A 562 1.74 13.17 -13.68
CA PHE A 562 0.58 12.64 -13.00
C PHE A 562 -0.27 13.78 -12.45
N ASN A 563 -1.38 14.10 -13.13
CA ASN A 563 -2.25 15.17 -12.68
C ASN A 563 -3.75 14.88 -12.92
N PRO A 564 -4.40 14.16 -12.00
CA PRO A 564 -5.85 13.97 -12.03
C PRO A 564 -6.61 15.16 -11.44
N ASN A 565 -5.91 16.17 -10.94
CA ASN A 565 -6.49 17.26 -10.13
C ASN A 565 -6.82 18.49 -10.97
N PHE A 566 -5.98 18.84 -11.95
CA PHE A 566 -6.07 20.12 -12.67
C PHE A 566 -6.14 19.94 -14.19
N GLN A 567 -6.96 20.77 -14.85
CA GLN A 567 -6.91 20.90 -16.30
C GLN A 567 -5.75 21.82 -16.67
N PHE A 568 -4.68 21.28 -17.24
CA PHE A 568 -3.74 22.12 -17.98
C PHE A 568 -4.38 22.52 -19.31
N ASN A 569 -4.17 23.77 -19.75
CA ASN A 569 -4.60 24.29 -21.05
C ASN A 569 -3.98 23.48 -22.20
N TYR A 570 -4.47 22.27 -22.43
CA TYR A 570 -4.23 21.53 -23.65
C TYR A 570 -5.18 22.09 -24.70
N THR A 571 -4.61 22.54 -25.81
CA THR A 571 -5.26 23.21 -26.94
C THR A 571 -6.28 22.33 -27.71
N SER A 572 -6.71 21.20 -27.17
CA SER A 572 -7.71 20.31 -27.76
C SER A 572 -9.01 20.34 -26.95
N GLN A 573 -10.12 20.61 -27.63
CA GLN A 573 -11.50 20.78 -27.15
C GLN A 573 -12.13 19.62 -26.35
N GLN A 574 -11.38 18.62 -25.86
CA GLN A 574 -11.91 17.63 -24.93
C GLN A 574 -11.70 18.12 -23.50
N GLN A 575 -12.75 18.68 -22.89
CA GLN A 575 -12.79 18.89 -21.44
C GLN A 575 -12.59 17.53 -20.75
N ARG A 576 -11.43 17.35 -20.11
CA ARG A 576 -11.12 16.14 -19.33
C ARG A 576 -11.59 16.34 -17.89
N SER A 577 -12.31 15.38 -17.33
CA SER A 577 -12.70 15.43 -15.92
C SER A 577 -11.47 15.38 -15.02
N THR A 578 -11.48 16.21 -13.99
CA THR A 578 -10.48 16.30 -12.93
C THR A 578 -11.19 16.34 -11.59
N PHE A 579 -10.52 15.97 -10.50
CA PHE A 579 -11.15 16.05 -9.17
C PHE A 579 -11.67 17.47 -8.87
N HIS A 580 -10.94 18.50 -9.28
CA HIS A 580 -11.38 19.89 -9.05
C HIS A 580 -12.56 20.30 -9.93
N SER A 581 -12.56 19.94 -11.22
CA SER A 581 -13.72 20.22 -12.09
C SER A 581 -14.99 19.49 -11.64
N LEU A 582 -14.83 18.38 -10.90
CA LEU A 582 -15.95 17.61 -10.33
C LEU A 582 -16.39 18.12 -8.95
N LYS A 583 -15.69 19.11 -8.37
CA LYS A 583 -15.80 19.49 -6.95
C LYS A 583 -15.73 18.26 -6.03
N ALA A 584 -14.80 17.37 -6.34
CA ALA A 584 -14.62 16.13 -5.63
C ALA A 584 -13.64 16.27 -4.48
N TYR A 585 -13.79 15.37 -3.52
CA TYR A 585 -12.93 15.20 -2.36
C TYR A 585 -12.35 13.79 -2.50
N PRO A 586 -11.15 13.59 -3.07
CA PRO A 586 -10.52 12.28 -3.05
C PRO A 586 -9.99 12.01 -1.63
N HIS A 587 -10.35 10.88 -1.01
CA HIS A 587 -9.91 10.57 0.35
C HIS A 587 -8.89 9.44 0.36
N HIS A 588 -9.22 8.31 -0.26
CA HIS A 588 -8.38 7.12 -0.23
C HIS A 588 -8.18 6.53 -1.61
N VAL A 589 -7.00 5.96 -1.79
CA VAL A 589 -6.53 5.43 -3.07
C VAL A 589 -6.10 3.99 -2.90
N GLN A 590 -6.44 3.16 -3.88
CA GLN A 590 -5.97 1.79 -3.99
C GLN A 590 -5.36 1.58 -5.37
N TYR A 591 -4.19 0.94 -5.39
CA TYR A 591 -3.50 0.56 -6.62
C TYR A 591 -3.90 -0.84 -7.06
N LEU A 592 -4.10 -1.02 -8.35
CA LEU A 592 -4.29 -2.33 -8.95
C LEU A 592 -3.47 -2.45 -10.23
N GLN A 593 -2.63 -3.48 -10.25
CA GLN A 593 -2.04 -4.01 -11.47
C GLN A 593 -3.04 -5.00 -12.09
N LEU A 594 -3.61 -4.67 -13.25
CA LEU A 594 -4.51 -5.56 -13.98
C LEU A 594 -3.70 -6.72 -14.59
N LYS A 595 -4.24 -7.94 -14.45
CA LYS A 595 -3.69 -9.14 -15.09
C LYS A 595 -4.18 -9.16 -16.54
N ASN A 596 -3.25 -9.25 -17.50
CA ASN A 596 -3.57 -9.45 -18.92
C ASN A 596 -4.04 -10.87 -19.21
#